data_AF-A0A3D8UJ43-F1
#
_entry.id   AF-A0A3D8UJ43-F1
#
_cell.length_a   1.000
_cell.length_b   1.000
_cell.length_c   1.000
_cell.angle_alpha   90.00
_cell.angle_beta   90.00
_cell.angle_gamma   90.00
#
_symmetry.space_group_name_H-M   'P 1'
#
loop_
_entity.id
_entity.type
_entity.pdbx_description
1 polymer ?
#
loop_
_entity_poly.entity_id
_entity_poly.type
_entity_poly.pdbx_seq_one_letter_code
_entity_poly.pdbx_strand_id
1 'polypeptide(L)'
;MKQTSRIVLILTLLIPVISHAELMDFFKSGTSEALQHDFDIVRLKDVSTLSGYIEEYKKITGKYPFEGEVEYPHYVHIATKQQEQYAKGGPPYQHKRTSAKDFITELQLKLGKDIEIPFDLQKVPVNKPNFYIYMVVGNVYFLAVHIHHEQPFANKVADYYYKVEVTNNENANRNGTWLREKLLANEAYQKAISVKPNKPAYTEELRNKLGGVTMPSNKLLHIK
;
A
#
# COMPACT_ATOMS: atom_id res chain seq x y z
N MET A 1 63.81 -9.12 42.34
CA MET A 1 62.66 -9.98 42.69
C MET A 1 61.39 -9.24 42.32
N LYS A 2 60.55 -9.91 41.51
CA LYS A 2 59.33 -9.38 40.89
C LYS A 2 58.21 -9.28 41.93
N GLN A 3 57.48 -8.16 41.96
CA GLN A 3 56.15 -8.12 42.56
C GLN A 3 55.17 -7.64 41.49
N THR A 4 54.56 -8.62 40.82
CA THR A 4 53.50 -8.47 39.83
C THR A 4 52.16 -8.80 40.48
N SER A 5 51.12 -8.09 40.01
CA SER A 5 49.69 -8.43 40.08
C SER A 5 49.02 -8.10 41.43
N ARG A 6 47.85 -7.45 41.50
CA ARG A 6 46.66 -7.62 40.65
C ARG A 6 45.87 -6.30 40.54
N ILE A 7 45.73 -5.79 39.32
CA ILE A 7 44.64 -4.89 38.95
C ILE A 7 43.39 -5.77 38.84
N VAL A 8 42.47 -5.65 39.79
CA VAL A 8 41.14 -6.25 39.67
C VAL A 8 40.34 -5.33 38.74
N LEU A 9 40.29 -5.73 37.48
CA LEU A 9 39.40 -5.20 36.46
C LEU A 9 37.97 -5.57 36.86
N ILE A 10 37.25 -4.68 37.53
CA ILE A 10 35.79 -4.81 37.71
C ILE A 10 35.17 -4.38 36.37
N LEU A 11 35.08 -5.35 35.47
CA LEU A 11 34.38 -5.26 34.20
C LEU A 11 33.14 -6.15 34.29
N THR A 12 32.12 -5.68 35.01
CA THR A 12 30.81 -6.34 35.03
C THR A 12 29.67 -5.34 34.88
N LEU A 13 29.21 -5.27 33.63
CA LEU A 13 27.83 -5.05 33.20
C LEU A 13 27.08 -3.84 33.78
N LEU A 14 27.45 -2.65 33.34
CA LEU A 14 26.43 -1.69 32.92
C LEU A 14 25.93 -2.17 31.55
N ILE A 15 24.97 -3.11 31.54
CA ILE A 15 24.05 -3.19 30.40
C ILE A 15 23.37 -1.82 30.42
N PRO A 16 23.54 -0.99 29.38
CA PRO A 16 22.72 0.18 29.29
C PRO A 16 21.28 -0.34 29.24
N VAL A 17 20.48 -0.02 30.25
CA VAL A 17 19.03 0.04 30.09
C VAL A 17 18.75 1.26 29.19
N ILE A 18 19.35 1.27 28.00
CA ILE A 18 18.94 2.13 26.90
C ILE A 18 17.67 1.46 26.41
N SER A 19 16.59 1.86 27.06
CA SER A 19 15.35 2.19 26.37
C SER A 19 14.83 1.09 25.44
N HIS A 20 14.22 0.05 26.00
CA HIS A 20 13.29 -0.79 25.22
C HIS A 20 12.21 0.08 24.53
N ALA A 21 11.90 1.26 25.09
CA ALA A 21 11.01 2.24 24.49
C ALA A 21 11.56 2.87 23.19
N GLU A 22 12.84 3.27 23.14
CA GLU A 22 13.43 3.93 21.96
C GLU A 22 13.73 2.92 20.84
N LEU A 23 14.14 1.70 21.18
CA LEU A 23 14.28 0.62 20.20
C LEU A 23 12.92 0.28 19.58
N MET A 24 11.87 0.18 20.41
CA MET A 24 10.50 -0.05 19.94
C MET A 24 9.96 1.11 19.11
N ASP A 25 10.30 2.36 19.41
CA ASP A 25 9.85 3.53 18.65
C ASP A 25 10.62 3.71 17.33
N PHE A 26 11.91 3.36 17.28
CA PHE A 26 12.66 3.26 16.03
C PHE A 26 12.00 2.27 15.05
N PHE A 27 11.59 1.09 15.56
CA PHE A 27 10.86 0.09 14.78
C PHE A 27 9.37 0.42 14.52
N LYS A 28 8.82 1.47 15.13
CA LYS A 28 7.47 2.01 14.82
C LYS A 28 7.52 3.22 13.87
N SER A 29 8.71 3.77 13.61
CA SER A 29 8.83 4.91 12.71
C SER A 29 8.43 4.50 11.29
N GLY A 30 7.68 5.37 10.59
CA GLY A 30 7.33 5.15 9.18
C GLY A 30 8.56 5.03 8.27
N THR A 31 9.75 5.37 8.76
CA THR A 31 11.06 5.27 8.11
C THR A 31 11.77 3.93 8.35
N SER A 32 11.24 3.04 9.21
CA SER A 32 11.86 1.73 9.48
C SER A 32 11.83 0.84 8.24
N GLU A 33 13.00 0.36 7.81
CA GLU A 33 13.15 -0.53 6.65
C GLU A 33 12.29 -1.81 6.79
N ALA A 34 12.31 -2.45 7.96
CA ALA A 34 11.51 -3.64 8.21
C ALA A 34 9.99 -3.37 8.14
N LEU A 35 9.57 -2.17 8.57
CA LEU A 35 8.16 -1.77 8.48
C LEU A 35 7.77 -1.45 7.04
N GLN A 36 8.63 -0.74 6.31
CA GLN A 36 8.41 -0.44 4.90
C GLN A 36 8.36 -1.72 4.05
N HIS A 37 9.17 -2.72 4.38
CA HIS A 37 9.15 -4.02 3.74
C HIS A 37 7.78 -4.70 3.92
N ASP A 38 7.26 -4.70 5.15
CA ASP A 38 5.94 -5.26 5.44
C ASP A 38 4.81 -4.49 4.74
N PHE A 39 4.92 -3.16 4.67
CA PHE A 39 3.98 -2.33 3.92
C PHE A 39 4.06 -2.59 2.41
N ASP A 40 5.24 -2.82 1.85
CA ASP A 40 5.39 -3.16 0.43
C ASP A 40 4.68 -4.47 0.10
N ILE A 41 4.79 -5.50 0.95
CA ILE A 41 4.04 -6.75 0.78
C ILE A 41 2.52 -6.49 0.75
N VAL A 42 2.02 -5.70 1.70
CA VAL A 42 0.58 -5.36 1.78
C VAL A 42 0.13 -4.56 0.56
N ARG A 43 0.88 -3.52 0.18
CA ARG A 43 0.63 -2.68 -0.99
C ARG A 43 0.54 -3.49 -2.29
N LEU A 44 1.44 -4.46 -2.47
CA LEU A 44 1.41 -5.34 -3.64
C LEU A 44 0.17 -6.25 -3.60
N LYS A 45 -0.19 -6.84 -2.45
CA LYS A 45 -1.45 -7.60 -2.33
C LYS A 45 -2.67 -6.73 -2.63
N ASP A 46 -2.69 -5.50 -2.14
CA ASP A 46 -3.77 -4.54 -2.36
C ASP A 46 -3.94 -4.19 -3.84
N VAL A 47 -2.86 -4.11 -4.62
CA VAL A 47 -2.94 -3.94 -6.10
C VAL A 47 -3.65 -5.11 -6.76
N SER A 48 -3.37 -6.35 -6.36
CA SER A 48 -4.05 -7.54 -6.89
C SER A 48 -5.56 -7.49 -6.64
N THR A 49 -5.93 -7.11 -5.41
CA THR A 49 -7.32 -6.98 -4.96
C THR A 49 -8.05 -5.84 -5.68
N LEU A 50 -7.50 -4.62 -5.64
CA LEU A 50 -8.11 -3.43 -6.25
C LEU A 50 -8.27 -3.56 -7.76
N SER A 51 -7.24 -4.04 -8.46
CA SER A 51 -7.34 -4.31 -9.90
C SER A 51 -8.40 -5.38 -10.18
N GLY A 52 -8.53 -6.39 -9.32
CA GLY A 52 -9.60 -7.39 -9.43
C GLY A 52 -11.00 -6.77 -9.35
N TYR A 53 -11.22 -5.84 -8.42
CA TYR A 53 -12.50 -5.12 -8.33
C TYR A 53 -12.77 -4.23 -9.56
N ILE A 54 -11.75 -3.56 -10.07
CA ILE A 54 -11.86 -2.72 -11.28
C ILE A 54 -12.25 -3.58 -12.50
N GLU A 55 -11.61 -4.74 -12.69
CA GLU A 55 -11.93 -5.64 -13.80
C GLU A 55 -13.32 -6.29 -13.66
N GLU A 56 -13.70 -6.73 -12.46
CA GLU A 56 -15.05 -7.29 -12.24
C GLU A 56 -16.13 -6.22 -12.46
N TYR A 57 -15.86 -4.97 -12.04
CA TYR A 57 -16.74 -3.84 -12.33
C TYR A 57 -16.92 -3.64 -13.85
N LYS A 58 -15.81 -3.69 -14.62
CA LYS A 58 -15.86 -3.60 -16.09
C LYS A 58 -16.67 -4.73 -16.70
N LYS A 59 -16.50 -5.95 -16.22
CA LYS A 59 -17.25 -7.13 -16.68
C LYS A 59 -18.75 -7.01 -16.45
N ILE A 60 -19.17 -6.45 -15.30
CA ILE A 60 -20.59 -6.28 -14.95
C ILE A 60 -21.22 -5.11 -15.71
N THR A 61 -20.53 -3.97 -15.80
CA THR A 61 -21.11 -2.72 -16.30
C THR A 61 -20.79 -2.42 -17.76
N GLY A 62 -19.83 -3.13 -18.35
CA GLY A 62 -19.26 -2.83 -19.66
C GLY A 62 -18.34 -1.61 -19.67
N LYS A 63 -18.10 -0.94 -18.53
CA LYS A 63 -17.26 0.26 -18.39
C LYS A 63 -16.38 0.22 -17.15
N TYR A 64 -15.21 0.85 -17.17
CA TYR A 64 -14.41 1.05 -15.95
C TYR A 64 -15.10 2.09 -15.05
N PRO A 65 -14.84 2.09 -13.72
CA PRO A 65 -15.38 3.12 -12.83
C PRO A 65 -15.08 4.53 -13.36
N PHE A 66 -16.14 5.32 -13.55
CA PHE A 66 -16.11 6.68 -14.10
C PHE A 66 -15.67 6.84 -15.57
N GLU A 67 -15.56 5.75 -16.34
CA GLU A 67 -15.26 5.77 -17.78
C GLU A 67 -16.29 6.62 -18.55
N GLY A 68 -15.81 7.65 -19.25
CA GLY A 68 -16.61 8.51 -20.12
C GLY A 68 -17.36 9.66 -19.44
N GLU A 69 -17.13 9.91 -18.14
CA GLU A 69 -17.72 11.08 -17.47
C GLU A 69 -17.09 12.42 -17.93
N VAL A 70 -15.82 12.38 -18.32
CA VAL A 70 -15.04 13.51 -18.83
C VAL A 70 -14.10 13.04 -19.93
N GLU A 71 -13.70 13.94 -20.82
CA GLU A 71 -12.80 13.64 -21.96
C GLU A 71 -11.31 13.63 -21.56
N TYR A 72 -10.98 14.21 -20.41
CA TYR A 72 -9.63 14.29 -19.85
C TYR A 72 -9.46 13.32 -18.67
N PRO A 73 -8.23 13.09 -18.16
CA PRO A 73 -8.01 12.13 -17.07
C PRO A 73 -8.89 12.37 -15.83
N HIS A 74 -9.50 11.30 -15.35
CA HIS A 74 -10.30 11.28 -14.14
C HIS A 74 -9.58 10.46 -13.07
N TYR A 75 -9.09 11.16 -12.04
CA TYR A 75 -8.34 10.58 -10.93
C TYR A 75 -9.19 10.28 -9.70
N VAL A 76 -8.77 9.25 -8.99
CA VAL A 76 -9.12 8.98 -7.60
C VAL A 76 -7.83 8.68 -6.85
N HIS A 77 -7.58 9.44 -5.77
CA HIS A 77 -6.57 9.07 -4.78
C HIS A 77 -7.28 8.24 -3.70
N ILE A 78 -7.05 6.92 -3.70
CA ILE A 78 -7.66 5.99 -2.74
C ILE A 78 -6.86 6.10 -1.44
N ALA A 79 -7.35 7.00 -0.58
CA ALA A 79 -6.70 7.46 0.63
C ALA A 79 -7.72 7.50 1.77
N THR A 80 -7.27 7.22 2.99
CA THR A 80 -8.04 7.52 4.20
C THR A 80 -8.18 9.04 4.37
N LYS A 81 -9.17 9.49 5.16
CA LYS A 81 -9.35 10.91 5.51
C LYS A 81 -8.06 11.57 6.05
N GLN A 82 -7.24 10.81 6.79
CA GLN A 82 -5.97 11.31 7.29
C GLN A 82 -4.93 11.46 6.17
N GLN A 83 -4.93 10.58 5.16
CA GLN A 83 -3.99 10.61 4.04
C GLN A 83 -4.36 11.65 2.98
N GLU A 84 -5.64 12.00 2.85
CA GLU A 84 -6.12 13.01 1.90
C GLU A 84 -5.39 14.36 2.02
N GLN A 85 -4.94 14.72 3.24
CA GLN A 85 -4.17 15.95 3.45
C GLN A 85 -2.82 15.96 2.74
N TYR A 86 -2.23 14.79 2.47
CA TYR A 86 -0.97 14.60 1.76
C TYR A 86 -1.19 14.34 0.27
N ALA A 87 -2.43 14.03 -0.11
CA ALA A 87 -2.86 13.92 -1.49
C ALA A 87 -3.21 15.30 -2.08
N LYS A 88 -2.74 16.41 -1.51
CA LYS A 88 -2.98 17.78 -1.99
C LYS A 88 -2.07 18.07 -3.18
N GLY A 89 -2.67 18.42 -4.32
CA GLY A 89 -1.99 18.54 -5.60
C GLY A 89 -2.59 17.59 -6.63
N GLY A 90 -2.21 17.82 -7.88
CA GLY A 90 -2.62 17.04 -9.04
C GLY A 90 -1.69 17.37 -10.19
N PRO A 91 -1.81 16.67 -11.31
CA PRO A 91 -1.01 16.98 -12.47
C PRO A 91 -1.26 18.43 -12.94
N PRO A 92 -0.25 19.09 -13.56
CA PRO A 92 -0.37 20.49 -14.01
C PRO A 92 -1.25 20.66 -15.25
N TYR A 93 -1.97 19.62 -15.67
CA TYR A 93 -2.89 19.60 -16.81
C TYR A 93 -4.34 19.42 -16.34
N GLN A 94 -5.30 19.66 -17.23
CA GLN A 94 -6.72 19.51 -16.94
C GLN A 94 -7.04 18.07 -16.52
N HIS A 95 -7.71 17.92 -15.37
CA HIS A 95 -8.12 16.63 -14.85
C HIS A 95 -9.36 16.78 -13.96
N LYS A 96 -10.16 15.71 -13.85
CA LYS A 96 -11.20 15.59 -12.82
C LYS A 96 -10.63 14.79 -11.66
N ARG A 97 -11.03 15.14 -10.44
CA ARG A 97 -10.71 14.37 -9.25
C ARG A 97 -11.98 14.05 -8.47
N THR A 98 -12.22 12.76 -8.26
CA THR A 98 -13.31 12.25 -7.40
C THR A 98 -12.73 11.77 -6.08
N SER A 99 -13.54 11.82 -5.01
CA SER A 99 -13.13 11.39 -3.69
C SER A 99 -12.98 9.87 -3.60
N ALA A 100 -12.14 9.39 -2.67
CA ALA A 100 -12.04 7.95 -2.39
C ALA A 100 -13.40 7.38 -1.94
N LYS A 101 -14.17 8.14 -1.15
CA LYS A 101 -15.50 7.76 -0.67
C LYS A 101 -16.47 7.48 -1.82
N ASP A 102 -16.50 8.35 -2.82
CA ASP A 102 -17.41 8.20 -3.96
C ASP A 102 -16.98 7.03 -4.85
N PHE A 103 -15.67 6.82 -5.02
CA PHE A 103 -15.15 5.63 -5.72
C PHE A 103 -15.50 4.32 -5.00
N ILE A 104 -15.35 4.27 -3.67
CA ILE A 104 -15.74 3.12 -2.86
C ILE A 104 -17.25 2.87 -3.00
N THR A 105 -18.04 3.93 -2.94
CA THR A 105 -19.51 3.86 -3.09
C THR A 105 -19.86 3.30 -4.48
N GLU A 106 -19.23 3.79 -5.54
CA GLU A 106 -19.46 3.31 -6.91
C GLU A 106 -19.13 1.81 -7.05
N LEU A 107 -17.98 1.38 -6.53
CA LEU A 107 -17.62 -0.04 -6.53
C LEU A 107 -18.63 -0.88 -5.74
N GLN A 108 -19.00 -0.47 -4.53
CA GLN A 108 -19.94 -1.20 -3.67
C GLN A 108 -21.36 -1.26 -4.27
N LEU A 109 -21.78 -0.24 -5.02
CA LEU A 109 -23.07 -0.22 -5.72
C LEU A 109 -23.16 -1.31 -6.80
N LYS A 110 -22.04 -1.67 -7.44
CA LYS A 110 -22.02 -2.67 -8.53
C LYS A 110 -21.55 -4.06 -8.09
N LEU A 111 -20.60 -4.11 -7.17
CA LEU A 111 -19.96 -5.35 -6.72
C LEU A 111 -20.58 -5.91 -5.43
N GLY A 112 -21.39 -5.10 -4.73
CA GLY A 112 -21.99 -5.45 -3.44
C GLY A 112 -21.34 -4.72 -2.26
N LYS A 113 -22.11 -4.53 -1.19
CA LYS A 113 -21.69 -3.73 -0.01
C LYS A 113 -20.59 -4.38 0.84
N ASP A 114 -20.35 -5.68 0.64
CA ASP A 114 -19.45 -6.48 1.48
C ASP A 114 -17.99 -6.46 0.99
N ILE A 115 -17.69 -5.80 -0.13
CA ILE A 115 -16.30 -5.67 -0.57
C ILE A 115 -15.51 -4.74 0.37
N GLU A 116 -14.31 -5.18 0.73
CA GLU A 116 -13.37 -4.38 1.51
C GLU A 116 -12.40 -3.68 0.56
N ILE A 117 -12.48 -2.35 0.48
CA ILE A 117 -11.55 -1.56 -0.33
C ILE A 117 -10.28 -1.27 0.48
N PRO A 118 -9.10 -1.79 0.07
CA PRO A 118 -7.88 -1.53 0.80
C PRO A 118 -7.39 -0.08 0.61
N PHE A 119 -6.60 0.39 1.57
CA PHE A 119 -5.92 1.68 1.58
C PHE A 119 -4.43 1.47 1.97
N ASP A 120 -3.56 2.47 1.89
CA ASP A 120 -2.18 2.29 2.37
C ASP A 120 -2.16 2.27 3.92
N LEU A 121 -1.40 1.38 4.54
CA LEU A 121 -1.25 1.32 6.00
C LEU A 121 -0.44 2.51 6.56
N GLN A 122 0.40 3.12 5.74
CA GLN A 122 1.25 4.23 6.14
C GLN A 122 0.45 5.53 6.29
N LYS A 123 0.38 6.06 7.52
CA LYS A 123 -0.45 7.25 7.82
C LYS A 123 0.13 8.57 7.31
N VAL A 124 1.45 8.70 7.31
CA VAL A 124 2.18 9.92 6.92
C VAL A 124 3.20 9.56 5.84
N PRO A 125 3.28 10.29 4.72
CA PRO A 125 4.28 10.02 3.69
C PRO A 125 5.68 10.22 4.26
N VAL A 126 6.63 9.47 3.72
CA VAL A 126 8.05 9.59 4.08
C VAL A 126 8.79 10.08 2.84
N ASN A 127 9.02 9.20 1.86
CA ASN A 127 9.69 9.53 0.60
C ASN A 127 8.75 9.50 -0.62
N LYS A 128 7.51 9.05 -0.43
CA LYS A 128 6.57 8.72 -1.51
C LYS A 128 5.12 8.90 -1.06
N PRO A 129 4.17 9.04 -2.00
CA PRO A 129 2.76 9.05 -1.67
C PRO A 129 2.35 7.79 -0.91
N ASN A 130 1.51 7.95 0.10
CA ASN A 130 1.00 6.89 0.97
C ASN A 130 -0.49 6.63 0.69
N PHE A 131 -0.82 6.45 -0.59
CA PHE A 131 -2.16 6.17 -1.10
C PHE A 131 -2.05 5.52 -2.48
N TYR A 132 -3.13 4.87 -2.93
CA TYR A 132 -3.23 4.32 -4.28
C TYR A 132 -3.79 5.36 -5.24
N ILE A 133 -3.40 5.29 -6.52
CA ILE A 133 -3.86 6.21 -7.55
C ILE A 133 -4.59 5.41 -8.62
N TYR A 134 -5.89 5.63 -8.75
CA TYR A 134 -6.67 5.19 -9.90
C TYR A 134 -6.85 6.35 -10.86
N MET A 135 -6.74 6.07 -12.16
CA MET A 135 -7.00 7.02 -13.23
C MET A 135 -7.72 6.30 -14.36
N VAL A 136 -8.75 6.94 -14.94
CA VAL A 136 -9.35 6.52 -16.21
C VAL A 136 -9.32 7.67 -17.22
N VAL A 137 -9.02 7.35 -18.48
CA VAL A 137 -9.10 8.29 -19.62
C VAL A 137 -9.47 7.50 -20.87
N GLY A 138 -10.53 7.94 -21.56
CA GLY A 138 -11.16 7.10 -22.58
C GLY A 138 -11.54 5.74 -21.98
N ASN A 139 -11.20 4.66 -22.67
CA ASN A 139 -11.41 3.27 -22.23
C ASN A 139 -10.19 2.64 -21.53
N VAL A 140 -9.21 3.46 -21.13
CA VAL A 140 -7.97 2.98 -20.49
C VAL A 140 -7.96 3.39 -19.03
N TYR A 141 -7.69 2.43 -18.14
CA TYR A 141 -7.44 2.70 -16.73
C TYR A 141 -5.98 2.46 -16.34
N PHE A 142 -5.57 3.09 -15.25
CA PHE A 142 -4.31 2.86 -14.57
C PHE A 142 -4.56 2.80 -13.07
N LEU A 143 -3.97 1.82 -12.39
CA LEU A 143 -3.94 1.70 -10.94
C LEU A 143 -2.49 1.63 -10.49
N ALA A 144 -2.01 2.66 -9.79
CA ALA A 144 -0.63 2.74 -9.33
C ALA A 144 -0.51 2.65 -7.80
N VAL A 145 0.58 2.02 -7.37
CA VAL A 145 1.07 1.98 -5.99
C VAL A 145 2.54 2.34 -5.94
N HIS A 146 2.98 2.87 -4.79
CA HIS A 146 4.37 3.16 -4.52
C HIS A 146 4.92 2.23 -3.44
N ILE A 147 6.03 1.57 -3.72
CA ILE A 147 6.75 0.70 -2.80
C ILE A 147 8.11 1.29 -2.45
N HIS A 148 8.65 0.90 -1.29
CA HIS A 148 9.91 1.40 -0.75
C HIS A 148 11.12 0.69 -1.32
N HIS A 149 11.03 -0.63 -1.46
CA HIS A 149 12.15 -1.46 -1.87
C HIS A 149 12.17 -1.65 -3.38
N GLU A 150 13.37 -1.76 -3.92
CA GLU A 150 13.57 -2.12 -5.32
C GLU A 150 12.98 -3.49 -5.60
N GLN A 151 12.29 -3.60 -6.73
CA GLN A 151 11.75 -4.85 -7.24
C GLN A 151 11.97 -4.89 -8.76
N PRO A 152 12.29 -6.05 -9.35
CA PRO A 152 12.57 -6.16 -10.77
C PRO A 152 11.33 -5.88 -11.65
N PHE A 153 10.14 -5.91 -11.06
CA PHE A 153 8.87 -5.58 -11.73
C PHE A 153 8.40 -4.14 -11.47
N ALA A 154 9.18 -3.32 -10.78
CA ALA A 154 8.82 -1.95 -10.44
C ALA A 154 9.70 -0.93 -11.19
N ASN A 155 9.15 0.25 -11.43
CA ASN A 155 9.90 1.38 -11.98
C ASN A 155 10.55 2.18 -10.86
N LYS A 156 11.86 2.41 -10.90
CA LYS A 156 12.52 3.36 -10.01
C LYS A 156 12.11 4.79 -10.37
N VAL A 157 11.49 5.51 -9.44
CA VAL A 157 11.14 6.94 -9.59
C VAL A 157 12.18 7.80 -8.87
N ALA A 158 12.53 7.42 -7.64
CA ALA A 158 13.61 8.01 -6.85
C ALA A 158 14.10 6.98 -5.82
N ASP A 159 15.10 7.34 -5.02
CA ASP A 159 15.51 6.48 -3.91
C ASP A 159 14.35 6.27 -2.93
N TYR A 160 14.14 5.01 -2.55
CA TYR A 160 13.02 4.58 -1.69
C TYR A 160 11.62 4.85 -2.27
N TYR A 161 11.54 5.07 -3.57
CA TYR A 161 10.33 5.35 -4.32
C TYR A 161 10.35 4.57 -5.64
N TYR A 162 9.71 3.40 -5.60
CA TYR A 162 9.47 2.56 -6.77
C TYR A 162 7.97 2.48 -7.04
N LYS A 163 7.58 2.40 -8.32
CA LYS A 163 6.19 2.40 -8.74
C LYS A 163 5.83 1.09 -9.44
N VAL A 164 4.71 0.51 -9.03
CA VAL A 164 4.04 -0.59 -9.74
C VAL A 164 2.69 -0.08 -10.21
N GLU A 165 2.35 -0.34 -11.46
CA GLU A 165 1.12 0.15 -12.08
C GLU A 165 0.48 -0.96 -12.91
N VAL A 166 -0.83 -1.13 -12.75
CA VAL A 166 -1.65 -2.05 -13.55
C VAL A 166 -2.50 -1.22 -14.52
N THR A 167 -2.65 -1.71 -15.75
CA THR A 167 -3.46 -1.07 -16.80
C THR A 167 -4.07 -2.13 -17.72
N ASN A 168 -5.09 -1.75 -18.49
CA ASN A 168 -5.61 -2.52 -19.62
C ASN A 168 -5.01 -2.11 -20.97
N ASN A 169 -4.09 -1.14 -21.02
CA ASN A 169 -3.45 -0.72 -22.26
C ASN A 169 -2.35 -1.71 -22.67
N GLU A 170 -2.62 -2.55 -23.66
CA GLU A 170 -1.66 -3.53 -24.21
C GLU A 170 -0.41 -2.88 -24.80
N ASN A 171 -0.50 -1.62 -25.23
CA ASN A 171 0.61 -0.86 -25.79
C ASN A 171 1.42 -0.11 -24.73
N ALA A 172 1.08 -0.25 -23.44
CA ALA A 172 1.83 0.37 -22.36
C ALA A 172 3.20 -0.32 -22.21
N ASN A 173 4.21 0.21 -22.89
CA ASN A 173 5.58 -0.27 -22.81
C ASN A 173 6.41 0.66 -21.92
N ARG A 174 6.10 0.67 -20.62
CA ARG A 174 6.88 1.39 -19.62
C ARG A 174 7.26 0.43 -18.52
N ASN A 175 8.51 0.50 -18.07
CA ASN A 175 8.94 -0.26 -16.90
C ASN A 175 7.99 -0.01 -15.72
N GLY A 176 7.72 -1.05 -14.93
CA GLY A 176 6.77 -0.99 -13.81
C GLY A 176 5.29 -0.86 -14.16
N THR A 177 4.91 -0.79 -15.44
CA THR A 177 3.52 -0.79 -15.89
C THR A 177 3.19 -2.13 -16.54
N TRP A 178 2.09 -2.76 -16.13
CA TRP A 178 1.77 -4.13 -16.49
C TRP A 178 0.30 -4.29 -16.85
N LEU A 179 0.01 -5.20 -17.78
CA LEU A 179 -1.31 -5.83 -17.84
C LEU A 179 -1.52 -6.66 -16.57
N ARG A 180 -2.75 -6.71 -16.07
CA ARG A 180 -3.08 -7.38 -14.81
C ARG A 180 -2.64 -8.83 -14.81
N GLU A 181 -3.01 -9.62 -15.82
CA GLU A 181 -2.63 -11.03 -15.87
C GLU A 181 -1.10 -11.24 -15.95
N LYS A 182 -0.38 -10.33 -16.63
CA LYS A 182 1.08 -10.41 -16.73
C LYS A 182 1.78 -10.10 -15.41
N LEU A 183 1.30 -9.11 -14.65
CA LEU A 183 1.83 -8.84 -13.31
C LEU A 183 1.58 -10.02 -12.37
N LEU A 184 0.38 -10.58 -12.38
CA LEU A 184 0.03 -11.70 -11.51
C LEU A 184 0.73 -12.99 -11.91
N ALA A 185 1.11 -13.16 -13.17
CA ALA A 185 1.95 -14.28 -13.60
C ALA A 185 3.46 -14.06 -13.37
N ASN A 186 3.88 -12.85 -13.01
CA ASN A 186 5.30 -12.55 -12.82
C ASN A 186 5.88 -13.25 -11.59
N GLU A 187 6.92 -14.07 -11.78
CA GLU A 187 7.52 -14.87 -10.70
C GLU A 187 8.08 -14.02 -9.56
N ALA A 188 8.73 -12.90 -9.88
CA ALA A 188 9.29 -12.01 -8.86
C ALA A 188 8.18 -11.33 -8.05
N TYR A 189 7.08 -10.95 -8.70
CA TYR A 189 5.90 -10.42 -8.02
C TYR A 189 5.27 -11.48 -7.10
N GLN A 190 5.06 -12.70 -7.61
CA GLN A 190 4.53 -13.82 -6.82
C GLN A 190 5.41 -14.11 -5.61
N LYS A 191 6.74 -14.10 -5.79
CA LYS A 191 7.69 -14.24 -4.69
C LYS A 191 7.53 -13.12 -3.67
N ALA A 192 7.45 -11.86 -4.10
CA ALA A 192 7.33 -10.70 -3.22
C ALA A 192 6.06 -10.74 -2.35
N ILE A 193 4.90 -11.08 -2.92
CA ILE A 193 3.65 -11.16 -2.15
C ILE A 193 3.54 -12.42 -1.27
N SER A 194 4.36 -13.45 -1.53
CA SER A 194 4.42 -14.69 -0.74
C SER A 194 5.30 -14.57 0.50
N VAL A 195 6.11 -13.51 0.62
CA VAL A 195 6.97 -13.30 1.78
C VAL A 195 6.11 -13.10 3.04
N LYS A 196 6.50 -13.78 4.13
CA LYS A 196 5.88 -13.56 5.44
C LYS A 196 6.34 -12.19 5.97
N PRO A 197 5.42 -11.28 6.33
CA PRO A 197 5.80 -10.02 6.97
C PRO A 197 6.61 -10.26 8.24
N ASN A 198 7.49 -9.33 8.59
CA ASN A 198 8.23 -9.34 9.84
C ASN A 198 7.28 -9.23 11.05
N LYS A 199 6.20 -8.43 10.92
CA LYS A 199 5.18 -8.20 11.94
C LYS A 199 3.76 -8.33 11.37
N PRO A 200 3.28 -9.54 11.02
CA PRO A 200 2.00 -9.73 10.35
C PRO A 200 0.80 -9.25 11.19
N ALA A 201 0.82 -9.50 12.50
CA ALA A 201 -0.22 -9.04 13.42
C ALA A 201 -0.32 -7.50 13.47
N TYR A 202 0.81 -6.80 13.30
CA TYR A 202 0.81 -5.34 13.30
C TYR A 202 0.14 -4.77 12.06
N THR A 203 0.41 -5.32 10.87
CA THR A 203 -0.23 -4.87 9.63
C THR A 203 -1.74 -5.11 9.63
N GLU A 204 -2.18 -6.23 10.21
CA GLU A 204 -3.60 -6.56 10.37
C GLU A 204 -4.30 -5.64 11.39
N GLU A 205 -3.68 -5.45 12.57
CA GLU A 205 -4.19 -4.53 13.60
C GLU A 205 -4.32 -3.10 13.04
N LEU A 206 -3.33 -2.66 12.27
CA LEU A 206 -3.32 -1.33 11.66
C LEU A 206 -4.39 -1.20 10.57
N ARG A 207 -4.65 -2.26 9.79
CA ARG A 207 -5.78 -2.30 8.84
C ARG A 207 -7.10 -2.09 9.56
N ASN A 208 -7.34 -2.86 10.62
CA ASN A 208 -8.57 -2.78 11.41
C ASN A 208 -8.77 -1.40 12.05
N LYS A 209 -7.71 -0.82 12.62
CA LYS A 209 -7.74 0.52 13.21
C LYS A 209 -8.04 1.64 12.22
N LEU A 210 -7.68 1.47 10.96
CA LEU A 210 -7.86 2.47 9.92
C LEU A 210 -9.19 2.33 9.16
N GLY A 211 -10.04 1.38 9.56
CA GLY A 211 -11.37 1.19 8.98
C GLY A 211 -11.44 0.14 7.88
N GLY A 212 -10.43 -0.71 7.73
CA GLY A 212 -10.58 -1.97 6.98
C GLY A 212 -11.38 -2.91 7.87
N VAL A 213 -12.60 -3.23 7.46
CA VAL A 213 -13.48 -4.06 8.28
C VAL A 213 -13.19 -5.52 7.93
N THR A 214 -12.23 -6.15 8.61
CA THR A 214 -12.31 -7.61 8.79
C THR A 214 -13.29 -7.88 9.92
N MET A 215 -14.53 -8.22 9.59
CA MET A 215 -15.41 -8.87 10.57
C MET A 215 -14.77 -10.22 10.94
N PRO A 216 -14.49 -10.50 12.22
CA PRO A 216 -14.02 -11.82 12.61
C PRO A 216 -15.12 -12.85 12.32
N SER A 217 -14.73 -13.97 11.73
CA SER A 217 -15.61 -15.09 11.30
C SER A 217 -16.31 -15.84 12.44
N ASN A 218 -16.43 -15.25 13.63
CA ASN A 218 -17.19 -15.80 14.76
C ASN A 218 -17.47 -14.71 15.78
N LYS A 219 -18.58 -14.00 15.60
CA LYS A 219 -19.38 -13.44 16.71
C LYS A 219 -20.77 -13.05 16.18
N LEU A 220 -21.71 -13.99 16.32
CA LEU A 220 -23.12 -13.66 16.50
C LEU A 220 -23.20 -12.74 17.73
N LEU A 221 -23.47 -11.46 17.52
CA LEU A 221 -23.94 -10.59 18.59
C LEU A 221 -25.44 -10.40 18.39
N HIS A 222 -26.18 -11.09 19.24
CA HIS A 222 -27.56 -10.79 19.58
C HIS A 222 -27.69 -9.28 19.86
N ILE A 223 -28.57 -8.63 19.13
CA ILE A 223 -29.08 -7.31 19.47
C ILE A 223 -30.43 -7.55 20.17
N LYS A 224 -30.50 -7.11 21.42
CA LYS A 224 -31.76 -6.71 22.06
C LYS A 224 -32.07 -5.28 21.66
#